data_AF-A0A1G3PQG0-F1
#
_entry.id   AF-A0A1G3PQG0-F1
#
_cell.length_a   1.000
_cell.length_b   1.000
_cell.length_c   1.000
_cell.angle_alpha   90.00
_cell.angle_beta   90.00
_cell.angle_gamma   90.00
#
_symmetry.space_group_name_H-M   'P 1'
#
loop_
_entity.id
_entity.type
_entity.pdbx_description
1 polymer ?
#
loop_
_entity_poly.entity_id
_entity_poly.type
_entity_poly.pdbx_seq_one_letter_code
_entity_poly.pdbx_strand_id
1 'polypeptide(L)'
;MKLRMKPSFFFYYLLIMGAALVSCAGAVPIVVDYTDDPVVWNINKPLKVVYVGSFAQTGYDLVLMDGEKKIALTNKKFTVTPTNLTVTANYPPDMPLPVDDGLMLKLTVPSMKSNLYSATLIPDFENPSIKILAMSPAIKKGGSGVVIFEARDANMKTVTIKDNSKKVFYAQPFQADGYYICFIGWHMKQPAYTASIYAEDVAGNLSMLPVGFKTVDFKYPVGKVDLDKTYEKDKTKELGLSETNLQGVDKYKVIQQELAAQSKVNISQLTSLHPKGIIEGFTLKAFKPLLKLRGTSAFGKIREYFFEGVKQKESVHMGVDLASEPKDSVYTSNEGVVIFSGYNGGYGNTAVIDHGLGIYTIYSHCTEILVKVGQTVHPGDKIAITGKTGVASGDHLHFGVLVQGVYVNSEEWLNPYWIQTNVTKVIDQAKKLMK
;
A
#
# COMPACT_ATOMS: atom_id res chain seq x y z
N MET A 1 -33.53 -18.94 -4.47
CA MET A 1 -32.37 -19.77 -4.08
C MET A 1 -31.11 -18.96 -4.41
N LYS A 2 -30.56 -18.20 -3.46
CA LYS A 2 -29.45 -17.26 -3.74
C LYS A 2 -28.18 -18.06 -4.05
N LEU A 3 -27.71 -17.99 -5.30
CA LEU A 3 -26.43 -18.55 -5.73
C LEU A 3 -25.30 -17.84 -4.97
N ARG A 4 -24.74 -18.52 -3.99
CA ARG A 4 -23.57 -18.07 -3.23
C ARG A 4 -22.34 -18.43 -4.07
N MET A 5 -21.85 -17.51 -4.88
CA MET A 5 -20.56 -17.68 -5.55
C MET A 5 -19.46 -17.75 -4.48
N LYS A 6 -18.65 -18.80 -4.51
CA LYS A 6 -17.50 -18.92 -3.60
C LYS A 6 -16.47 -17.87 -4.00
N PRO A 7 -15.93 -17.07 -3.07
CA PRO A 7 -14.88 -16.12 -3.40
C PRO A 7 -13.60 -16.90 -3.71
N SER A 8 -13.25 -17.01 -5.00
CA SER A 8 -11.91 -17.40 -5.42
C SER A 8 -10.97 -16.22 -5.16
N PHE A 9 -10.31 -16.24 -4.00
CA PHE A 9 -9.19 -15.36 -3.69
C PHE A 9 -8.03 -15.64 -4.64
N PHE A 10 -8.00 -14.99 -5.80
CA PHE A 10 -6.79 -14.85 -6.61
C PHE A 10 -6.71 -13.41 -7.13
N PHE A 11 -5.86 -12.63 -6.46
CA PHE A 11 -5.44 -11.31 -6.92
C PHE A 11 -4.72 -11.42 -8.28
N TYR A 12 -5.26 -10.81 -9.32
CA TYR A 12 -4.48 -10.42 -10.50
C TYR A 12 -4.49 -8.90 -10.62
N TYR A 13 -3.50 -8.28 -9.97
CA TYR A 13 -3.02 -6.97 -10.37
C TYR A 13 -1.98 -7.21 -11.48
N LEU A 14 -2.41 -7.31 -12.73
CA LEU A 14 -1.47 -7.24 -13.86
C LEU A 14 -1.45 -5.80 -14.37
N LEU A 15 -0.40 -5.09 -13.97
CA LEU A 15 0.02 -3.85 -14.59
C LEU A 15 0.19 -4.06 -16.10
N ILE A 16 -0.46 -3.22 -16.89
CA ILE A 16 -0.16 -3.01 -18.30
C ILE A 16 1.21 -2.32 -18.37
N MET A 17 2.30 -3.09 -18.44
CA MET A 17 3.56 -2.71 -19.06
C MET A 17 4.39 -3.98 -19.30
N GLY A 18 4.61 -4.33 -20.55
CA GLY A 18 5.50 -5.44 -20.94
C GLY A 18 4.92 -6.30 -22.05
N ALA A 19 5.06 -5.84 -23.28
CA ALA A 19 4.88 -6.71 -24.44
C ALA A 19 5.90 -7.85 -24.39
N ALA A 20 5.43 -9.09 -24.40
CA ALA A 20 6.17 -10.24 -24.90
C ALA A 20 5.23 -11.00 -25.84
N LEU A 21 5.45 -10.79 -27.13
CA LEU A 21 4.84 -11.55 -28.22
C LEU A 21 5.34 -12.99 -28.15
N VAL A 22 4.44 -13.93 -27.90
CA VAL A 22 4.60 -15.32 -28.32
C VAL A 22 3.53 -15.59 -29.36
N SER A 23 3.96 -15.63 -30.62
CA SER A 23 3.13 -16.04 -31.74
C SER A 23 2.99 -17.57 -31.73
N CYS A 24 1.78 -18.06 -31.49
CA CYS A 24 1.31 -19.30 -32.09
C CYS A 24 -0.16 -19.12 -32.44
N ALA A 25 -0.53 -19.61 -33.62
CA ALA A 25 -1.86 -19.49 -34.19
C ALA A 25 -2.92 -20.13 -33.28
N GLY A 26 -4.00 -19.38 -33.01
CA GLY A 26 -5.18 -19.86 -32.30
C GLY A 26 -5.53 -19.02 -31.07
N ALA A 27 -6.56 -18.18 -31.21
CA ALA A 27 -7.26 -17.42 -30.16
C ALA A 27 -6.39 -16.56 -29.21
N VAL A 28 -6.28 -15.27 -29.53
CA VAL A 28 -5.83 -14.25 -28.56
C VAL A 28 -6.90 -14.13 -27.45
N PRO A 29 -6.54 -14.13 -26.15
CA PRO A 29 -7.51 -14.06 -25.07
C PRO A 29 -8.25 -12.71 -25.08
N ILE A 30 -9.57 -12.77 -24.96
CA ILE A 30 -10.42 -11.61 -24.71
C ILE A 30 -10.11 -11.14 -23.28
N VAL A 31 -9.56 -9.94 -23.13
CA VAL A 31 -9.45 -9.29 -21.81
C VAL A 31 -10.70 -8.44 -21.62
N VAL A 32 -11.76 -9.05 -21.08
CA VAL A 32 -12.93 -8.31 -20.59
C VAL A 32 -12.59 -7.82 -19.18
N ASP A 33 -13.02 -6.61 -18.80
CA ASP A 33 -12.91 -6.12 -17.41
C ASP A 33 -13.63 -7.06 -16.39
N TYR A 34 -14.48 -7.96 -16.88
CA TYR A 34 -15.23 -8.95 -16.13
C TYR A 34 -15.11 -10.30 -16.86
N THR A 35 -14.24 -11.20 -16.42
CA THR A 35 -14.10 -12.56 -17.00
C THR A 35 -15.11 -13.55 -16.44
N ASP A 36 -15.95 -13.13 -15.50
CA ASP A 36 -16.85 -14.01 -14.74
C ASP A 36 -18.24 -14.04 -15.40
N ASP A 37 -18.74 -15.24 -15.66
CA ASP A 37 -20.14 -15.49 -16.06
C ASP A 37 -20.80 -16.26 -14.91
N PRO A 38 -21.84 -15.72 -14.24
CA PRO A 38 -22.52 -14.46 -14.55
C PRO A 38 -21.74 -13.19 -14.14
N VAL A 39 -21.91 -12.11 -14.91
CA VAL A 39 -21.42 -10.75 -14.61
C VAL A 39 -22.41 -10.04 -13.71
N VAL A 40 -22.01 -9.61 -12.52
CA VAL A 40 -22.85 -8.77 -11.67
C VAL A 40 -22.70 -7.30 -12.11
N TRP A 41 -23.81 -6.59 -12.35
CA TRP A 41 -23.78 -5.26 -12.98
C TRP A 41 -24.76 -4.27 -12.33
N ASN A 42 -24.27 -3.10 -11.94
CA ASN A 42 -25.13 -1.95 -11.68
C ASN A 42 -25.50 -1.27 -13.00
N ILE A 43 -26.72 -1.51 -13.48
CA ILE A 43 -27.23 -0.99 -14.75
C ILE A 43 -27.23 0.55 -14.86
N ASN A 44 -27.13 1.27 -13.74
CA ASN A 44 -26.99 2.74 -13.75
C ASN A 44 -25.57 3.19 -14.14
N LYS A 45 -24.63 2.25 -14.31
CA LYS A 45 -23.26 2.50 -14.73
C LYS A 45 -22.99 1.86 -16.08
N PRO A 46 -22.20 2.51 -16.96
CA PRO A 46 -21.80 1.91 -18.23
C PRO A 46 -20.98 0.64 -18.00
N LEU A 47 -21.40 -0.48 -18.59
CA LEU A 47 -20.61 -1.72 -18.63
C LEU A 47 -19.65 -1.66 -19.82
N LYS A 48 -18.35 -1.81 -19.57
CA LYS A 48 -17.33 -1.82 -20.62
C LYS A 48 -16.94 -3.26 -20.97
N VAL A 49 -17.00 -3.58 -22.25
CA VAL A 49 -16.52 -4.83 -22.84
C VAL A 49 -15.33 -4.51 -23.72
N VAL A 50 -14.16 -5.04 -23.39
CA VAL A 50 -12.94 -4.84 -24.17
C VAL A 50 -12.62 -6.13 -24.91
N TYR A 51 -12.39 -6.01 -26.22
CA TYR A 51 -11.89 -7.05 -27.09
C TYR A 51 -10.47 -6.68 -27.51
N VAL A 52 -9.51 -7.54 -27.14
CA VAL A 52 -8.09 -7.36 -27.43
C VAL A 52 -7.68 -8.37 -28.50
N GLY A 53 -7.18 -7.87 -29.63
CA GLY A 53 -6.79 -8.70 -30.79
C GLY A 53 -7.27 -8.10 -32.11
N SER A 54 -6.69 -8.53 -33.23
CA SER A 54 -7.01 -8.01 -34.56
C SER A 54 -8.49 -8.21 -34.88
N PHE A 55 -9.28 -7.16 -34.65
CA PHE A 55 -10.65 -7.08 -35.10
C PHE A 55 -10.56 -6.90 -36.61
N ALA A 56 -10.98 -7.89 -37.40
CA ALA A 56 -10.94 -7.83 -38.87
C ALA A 56 -12.30 -7.46 -39.48
N GLN A 57 -13.25 -7.04 -38.63
CA GLN A 57 -14.66 -6.94 -38.98
C GLN A 57 -15.09 -5.50 -39.20
N THR A 58 -16.00 -5.29 -40.14
CA THR A 58 -16.47 -3.95 -40.57
C THR A 58 -17.45 -3.30 -39.61
N GLY A 59 -17.76 -3.95 -38.47
CA GLY A 59 -18.66 -3.41 -37.45
C GLY A 59 -18.99 -4.43 -36.36
N TYR A 60 -19.83 -4.02 -35.41
CA TYR A 60 -20.39 -4.89 -34.38
C TYR A 60 -21.83 -4.49 -34.03
N ASP A 61 -22.55 -5.45 -33.48
CA ASP A 61 -23.85 -5.29 -32.83
C ASP A 61 -23.72 -5.67 -31.36
N LEU A 62 -24.11 -4.75 -30.48
CA LEU A 62 -24.25 -5.01 -29.06
C LEU A 62 -25.73 -5.09 -28.72
N VAL A 63 -26.13 -6.20 -28.12
CA VAL A 63 -27.53 -6.53 -27.88
C VAL A 63 -27.71 -6.95 -26.42
N LEU A 64 -28.75 -6.43 -25.80
CA LEU A 64 -29.24 -6.88 -24.50
C LEU A 64 -30.53 -7.69 -24.69
N MET A 65 -30.63 -8.82 -24.02
CA MET A 65 -31.78 -9.70 -24.08
C MET A 65 -32.36 -9.96 -22.69
N ASP A 66 -33.68 -9.92 -22.57
CA ASP A 66 -34.44 -10.31 -21.39
C ASP A 66 -35.37 -11.45 -21.81
N GLY A 67 -34.86 -12.69 -21.73
CA GLY A 67 -35.48 -13.87 -22.31
C GLY A 67 -35.75 -13.72 -23.82
N GLU A 68 -36.99 -13.42 -24.18
CA GLU A 68 -37.46 -13.29 -25.56
C GLU A 68 -37.26 -11.88 -26.16
N LYS A 69 -37.20 -10.82 -25.33
CA LYS A 69 -37.10 -9.44 -25.83
C LYS A 69 -35.64 -9.10 -26.16
N LYS A 70 -35.40 -8.72 -27.42
CA LYS A 70 -34.07 -8.32 -27.94
C LYS A 70 -34.01 -6.80 -28.13
N ILE A 71 -33.06 -6.13 -27.49
CA ILE A 71 -32.83 -4.68 -27.64
C ILE A 71 -31.41 -4.44 -28.15
N ALA A 72 -31.29 -3.73 -29.28
CA ALA A 72 -30.00 -3.30 -29.79
C ALA A 72 -29.52 -2.10 -28.95
N LEU A 73 -28.39 -2.26 -28.25
CA LEU A 73 -27.74 -1.18 -27.51
C LEU A 73 -26.88 -0.31 -28.43
N THR A 74 -26.20 -0.92 -29.39
CA THR A 74 -25.34 -0.22 -30.35
C THR A 74 -25.20 -1.05 -31.62
N ASN A 75 -25.27 -0.39 -32.78
CA ASN A 75 -24.83 -0.90 -34.06
C ASN A 75 -23.77 0.08 -34.59
N LYS A 76 -22.53 -0.38 -34.72
CA LYS A 76 -21.44 0.49 -35.18
C LYS A 76 -20.72 -0.16 -36.34
N LYS A 77 -20.58 0.60 -37.43
CA LYS A 77 -19.73 0.26 -38.58
C LYS A 77 -18.40 1.00 -38.48
N PHE A 78 -17.33 0.33 -38.88
CA PHE A 78 -15.98 0.87 -38.91
C PHE A 78 -15.61 1.27 -40.35
N THR A 79 -15.12 2.49 -40.51
CA THR A 79 -14.50 2.94 -41.76
C THR A 79 -13.07 2.45 -41.88
N VAL A 80 -12.38 2.29 -40.73
CA VAL A 80 -11.05 1.68 -40.60
C VAL A 80 -11.11 0.74 -39.41
N THR A 81 -10.68 -0.51 -39.61
CA THR A 81 -10.84 -1.54 -38.59
C THR A 81 -9.84 -1.38 -37.45
N PRO A 82 -10.29 -1.29 -36.19
CA PRO A 82 -9.39 -1.04 -35.06
C PRO A 82 -8.64 -2.30 -34.61
N THR A 83 -7.44 -2.13 -34.06
CA THR A 83 -6.64 -3.22 -33.50
C THR A 83 -7.18 -3.74 -32.16
N ASN A 84 -7.93 -2.93 -31.42
CA ASN A 84 -8.63 -3.30 -30.19
C ASN A 84 -10.01 -2.65 -30.22
N LEU A 85 -11.03 -3.32 -29.66
CA LEU A 85 -12.38 -2.80 -29.62
C LEU A 85 -12.85 -2.67 -28.16
N THR A 86 -13.09 -1.43 -27.71
CA THR A 86 -13.83 -1.17 -26.47
C THR A 86 -15.27 -0.83 -26.81
N VAL A 87 -16.20 -1.60 -26.29
CA VAL A 87 -17.65 -1.39 -26.39
C VAL A 87 -18.20 -0.99 -25.02
N THR A 88 -19.14 -0.07 -25.01
CA THR A 88 -19.83 0.35 -23.78
C THR A 88 -21.31 -0.01 -23.90
N ALA A 89 -21.81 -0.85 -23.00
CA ALA A 89 -23.23 -1.12 -22.82
C ALA A 89 -23.80 -0.17 -21.78
N ASN A 90 -24.82 0.61 -22.16
CA ASN A 90 -25.66 1.36 -21.24
C ASN A 90 -27.02 0.67 -21.16
N TYR A 91 -27.61 0.62 -19.97
CA TYR A 91 -28.94 0.06 -19.82
C TYR A 91 -29.98 0.98 -20.47
N PRO A 92 -30.90 0.45 -21.31
CA PRO A 92 -31.92 1.28 -21.95
C PRO A 92 -32.90 1.84 -20.91
N PRO A 93 -33.20 3.15 -20.92
CA PRO A 93 -34.08 3.77 -19.92
C PRO A 93 -35.52 3.22 -19.96
N ASP A 94 -35.99 2.76 -21.12
CA ASP A 94 -37.34 2.25 -21.33
C ASP A 94 -37.48 0.73 -21.09
N MET A 95 -36.43 0.08 -20.57
CA MET A 95 -36.43 -1.35 -20.30
C MET A 95 -36.84 -1.63 -18.84
N PRO A 96 -37.89 -2.42 -18.58
CA PRO A 96 -38.26 -2.84 -17.23
C PRO A 96 -37.09 -3.54 -16.55
N LEU A 97 -36.89 -3.30 -15.25
CA LEU A 97 -35.86 -4.02 -14.49
C LEU A 97 -36.10 -5.53 -14.62
N PRO A 98 -35.07 -6.32 -14.96
CA PRO A 98 -35.22 -7.76 -15.11
C PRO A 98 -35.62 -8.39 -13.77
N VAL A 99 -36.49 -9.39 -13.85
CA VAL A 99 -37.00 -10.13 -12.70
C VAL A 99 -36.45 -11.56 -12.79
N ASP A 100 -35.77 -12.00 -11.72
CA ASP A 100 -35.30 -13.36 -11.41
C ASP A 100 -34.22 -14.03 -12.29
N ASP A 101 -34.21 -13.90 -13.62
CA ASP A 101 -33.33 -14.73 -14.50
C ASP A 101 -32.05 -14.02 -15.03
N GLY A 102 -31.86 -12.74 -14.71
CA GLY A 102 -30.76 -11.93 -15.24
C GLY A 102 -30.93 -11.55 -16.72
N LEU A 103 -30.08 -10.66 -17.24
CA LEU A 103 -30.11 -10.20 -18.63
C LEU A 103 -29.00 -10.86 -19.43
N MET A 104 -29.24 -11.27 -20.67
CA MET A 104 -28.18 -11.80 -21.53
C MET A 104 -27.59 -10.66 -22.38
N LEU A 105 -26.31 -10.35 -22.17
CA LEU A 105 -25.57 -9.45 -23.06
C LEU A 105 -24.88 -10.24 -24.14
N LYS A 106 -25.08 -9.86 -25.41
CA LYS A 106 -24.41 -10.47 -26.56
C LYS A 106 -23.71 -9.41 -27.39
N LEU A 107 -22.43 -9.63 -27.64
CA LEU A 107 -21.66 -8.91 -28.66
C LEU A 107 -21.55 -9.81 -29.89
N THR A 108 -22.14 -9.37 -30.99
CA THR A 108 -22.15 -10.11 -32.25
C THR A 108 -21.53 -9.31 -33.37
N VAL A 109 -21.01 -10.00 -34.38
CA VAL A 109 -20.57 -9.37 -35.63
C VAL A 109 -21.47 -9.89 -36.74
N PRO A 110 -22.02 -9.02 -37.60
CA PRO A 110 -22.94 -9.41 -38.68
C PRO A 110 -22.40 -10.50 -39.63
N SER A 111 -21.09 -10.57 -39.83
CA SER A 111 -20.40 -11.52 -40.71
C SER A 111 -20.10 -12.88 -40.06
N MET A 112 -20.32 -13.05 -38.75
CA MET A 112 -20.04 -14.29 -38.02
C MET A 112 -21.32 -14.97 -37.53
N LYS A 113 -21.35 -16.31 -37.58
CA LYS A 113 -22.46 -17.12 -37.05
C LYS A 113 -22.45 -17.25 -35.52
N SER A 114 -21.30 -17.04 -34.89
CA SER A 114 -21.11 -17.14 -33.43
C SER A 114 -20.96 -15.76 -32.79
N ASN A 115 -21.38 -15.64 -31.53
CA ASN A 115 -21.16 -14.43 -30.73
C ASN A 115 -19.66 -14.25 -30.44
N LEU A 116 -19.17 -13.02 -30.44
CA LEU A 116 -17.82 -12.70 -29.97
C LEU A 116 -17.73 -12.75 -28.44
N TYR A 117 -18.83 -12.40 -27.78
CA TYR A 117 -18.95 -12.43 -26.33
C TYR A 117 -20.42 -12.63 -25.96
N SER A 118 -20.66 -13.41 -24.91
CA SER A 118 -21.97 -13.61 -24.30
C SER A 118 -21.77 -13.77 -22.81
N ALA A 119 -22.59 -13.09 -22.01
CA ALA A 119 -22.61 -13.26 -20.56
C ALA A 119 -24.01 -13.03 -20.00
N THR A 120 -24.35 -13.76 -18.94
CA THR A 120 -25.52 -13.46 -18.11
C THR A 120 -25.18 -12.31 -17.17
N LEU A 121 -25.98 -11.27 -17.16
CA LEU A 121 -25.85 -10.10 -16.31
C LEU A 121 -26.84 -10.23 -15.15
N ILE A 122 -26.34 -10.16 -13.92
CA ILE A 122 -27.17 -10.13 -12.71
C ILE A 122 -27.19 -8.69 -12.21
N PRO A 123 -28.34 -8.00 -12.21
CA PRO A 123 -28.42 -6.66 -11.66
C PRO A 123 -28.12 -6.63 -10.18
N ASP A 124 -27.27 -5.69 -9.77
CA ASP A 124 -27.01 -5.40 -8.36
C ASP A 124 -26.98 -3.89 -8.13
N PHE A 125 -27.86 -3.44 -7.24
CA PHE A 125 -28.06 -2.04 -6.89
C PHE A 125 -27.73 -1.75 -5.44
N GLU A 126 -27.48 -2.80 -4.65
CA GLU A 126 -27.29 -2.65 -3.22
C GLU A 126 -25.88 -2.12 -2.98
N ASN A 127 -25.78 -1.02 -2.23
CA ASN A 127 -24.47 -0.54 -1.83
C ASN A 127 -23.95 -1.43 -0.68
N PRO A 128 -22.64 -1.71 -0.66
CA PRO A 128 -22.01 -2.37 0.48
C PRO A 128 -22.33 -1.67 1.79
N SER A 129 -22.65 -2.42 2.85
CA SER A 129 -22.84 -1.83 4.18
C SER A 129 -21.48 -1.59 4.85
N ILE A 130 -21.32 -0.50 5.61
CA ILE A 130 -20.10 -0.21 6.40
C ILE A 130 -20.49 0.25 7.80
N LYS A 131 -19.82 -0.28 8.83
CA LYS A 131 -20.00 0.11 10.23
C LYS A 131 -18.68 0.06 11.00
N ILE A 132 -18.24 1.20 11.53
CA ILE A 132 -17.07 1.25 12.42
C ILE A 132 -17.42 0.59 13.76
N LEU A 133 -16.57 -0.35 14.20
CA LEU A 133 -16.70 -1.02 15.50
C LEU A 133 -15.84 -0.32 16.55
N ALA A 134 -14.58 -0.04 16.22
CA ALA A 134 -13.66 0.68 17.08
C ALA A 134 -12.59 1.39 16.25
N MET A 135 -12.01 2.45 16.80
CA MET A 135 -10.90 3.17 16.19
C MET A 135 -10.03 3.81 17.26
N SER A 136 -8.79 4.16 16.92
CA SER A 136 -7.95 4.98 17.79
C SER A 136 -8.65 6.32 18.09
N PRO A 137 -8.54 6.86 19.32
CA PRO A 137 -9.25 8.07 19.71
C PRO A 137 -8.74 9.33 18.98
N ALA A 138 -7.47 9.33 18.57
CA ALA A 138 -6.85 10.45 17.90
C ALA A 138 -5.75 9.99 16.93
N ILE A 139 -5.40 10.85 15.98
CA ILE A 139 -4.21 10.72 15.15
C ILE A 139 -3.43 12.03 15.16
N LYS A 140 -2.14 11.95 15.46
CA LYS A 140 -1.23 13.11 15.46
C LYS A 140 -0.65 13.31 14.06
N LYS A 141 -0.25 14.55 13.74
CA LYS A 141 0.48 14.81 12.48
C LYS A 141 1.81 14.08 12.47
N GLY A 142 2.01 13.22 11.47
CA GLY A 142 3.15 12.29 11.44
C GLY A 142 2.92 11.02 12.26
N GLY A 143 1.77 10.84 12.90
CA GLY A 143 1.46 9.69 13.75
C GLY A 143 0.63 8.63 13.05
N SER A 144 0.15 7.67 13.84
CA SER A 144 -0.59 6.50 13.37
C SER A 144 -1.98 6.40 14.00
N GLY A 145 -2.87 5.66 13.35
CA GLY A 145 -4.16 5.24 13.89
C GLY A 145 -4.55 3.87 13.37
N VAL A 146 -5.48 3.22 14.06
CA VAL A 146 -6.14 1.99 13.62
C VAL A 146 -7.64 2.17 13.62
N VAL A 147 -8.31 1.56 12.66
CA VAL A 147 -9.77 1.44 12.62
C VAL A 147 -10.14 0.00 12.30
N ILE A 148 -11.15 -0.50 13.02
CA ILE A 148 -11.73 -1.82 12.83
C ILE A 148 -13.21 -1.62 12.55
N PHE A 149 -13.67 -2.24 11.48
CA PHE A 149 -15.02 -2.02 10.97
C PHE A 149 -15.57 -3.28 10.32
N GLU A 150 -16.88 -3.36 10.27
CA GLU A 150 -17.63 -4.31 9.48
C GLU A 150 -17.89 -3.71 8.11
N ALA A 151 -17.66 -4.48 7.05
CA ALA A 151 -18.13 -4.16 5.71
C ALA A 151 -18.73 -5.43 5.09
N ARG A 152 -19.98 -5.37 4.64
CA ARG A 152 -20.68 -6.54 4.09
C ARG A 152 -21.32 -6.22 2.76
N ASP A 153 -21.09 -7.13 1.84
CA ASP A 153 -21.71 -7.20 0.53
C ASP A 153 -21.66 -8.66 0.05
N ALA A 154 -22.62 -9.10 -0.76
CA ALA A 154 -22.62 -10.46 -1.30
C ALA A 154 -21.44 -10.68 -2.27
N ASN A 155 -21.02 -9.62 -2.95
CA ASN A 155 -20.01 -9.63 -4.00
C ASN A 155 -18.98 -8.51 -3.77
N MET A 156 -18.46 -8.39 -2.54
CA MET A 156 -17.43 -7.41 -2.18
C MET A 156 -16.20 -7.55 -3.09
N LYS A 157 -15.80 -6.45 -3.74
CA LYS A 157 -14.62 -6.40 -4.61
C LYS A 157 -13.41 -5.80 -3.89
N THR A 158 -13.57 -4.63 -3.28
CA THR A 158 -12.48 -3.98 -2.53
C THR A 158 -12.97 -3.27 -1.29
N VAL A 159 -12.11 -3.27 -0.26
CA VAL A 159 -12.29 -2.50 0.96
C VAL A 159 -11.00 -1.75 1.24
N THR A 160 -11.04 -0.42 1.18
CA THR A 160 -9.86 0.44 1.35
C THR A 160 -10.18 1.64 2.22
N ILE A 161 -9.14 2.30 2.71
CA ILE A 161 -9.25 3.61 3.34
C ILE A 161 -8.44 4.59 2.49
N LYS A 162 -9.01 5.76 2.20
CA LYS A 162 -8.29 6.82 1.49
C LYS A 162 -8.27 8.06 2.36
N ASP A 163 -7.09 8.67 2.48
CA ASP A 163 -6.97 9.97 3.11
C ASP A 163 -7.23 11.12 2.11
N ASN A 164 -7.28 12.36 2.60
CA ASN A 164 -7.46 13.55 1.75
C ASN A 164 -6.27 13.87 0.83
N SER A 165 -5.15 13.15 0.94
CA SER A 165 -4.05 13.19 -0.04
C SER A 165 -4.18 12.15 -1.14
N LYS A 166 -5.26 11.35 -1.13
CA LYS A 166 -5.51 10.19 -1.99
C LYS A 166 -4.58 9.00 -1.72
N LYS A 167 -3.83 9.00 -0.62
CA LYS A 167 -3.09 7.81 -0.19
C LYS A 167 -4.08 6.71 0.16
N VAL A 168 -3.92 5.55 -0.48
CA VAL A 168 -4.71 4.35 -0.22
C VAL A 168 -4.02 3.51 0.86
N PHE A 169 -4.82 3.10 1.84
CA PHE A 169 -4.50 2.11 2.85
C PHE A 169 -5.41 0.90 2.64
N TYR A 170 -4.82 -0.27 2.49
CA TYR A 170 -5.54 -1.51 2.29
C TYR A 170 -6.00 -2.07 3.64
N ALA A 171 -7.29 -2.32 3.76
CA ALA A 171 -7.85 -2.98 4.93
C ALA A 171 -7.66 -4.50 4.79
N GLN A 172 -7.39 -5.17 5.91
CA GLN A 172 -7.12 -6.61 5.96
C GLN A 172 -8.31 -7.31 6.62
N PRO A 173 -8.78 -8.45 6.09
CA PRO A 173 -9.78 -9.26 6.76
C PRO A 173 -9.30 -9.70 8.16
N PHE A 174 -10.16 -9.57 9.17
CA PHE A 174 -9.77 -9.67 10.57
C PHE A 174 -10.76 -10.49 11.38
N GLN A 175 -10.29 -11.55 12.04
CA GLN A 175 -11.05 -12.48 12.90
C GLN A 175 -12.13 -13.31 12.18
N ALA A 176 -12.96 -12.71 11.35
CA ALA A 176 -14.05 -13.39 10.64
C ALA A 176 -14.45 -12.63 9.36
N ASP A 177 -15.24 -13.30 8.52
CA ASP A 177 -15.71 -12.74 7.25
C ASP A 177 -16.59 -11.49 7.45
N GLY A 178 -16.35 -10.48 6.61
CA GLY A 178 -16.98 -9.16 6.67
C GLY A 178 -16.41 -8.21 7.74
N TYR A 179 -15.38 -8.60 8.48
CA TYR A 179 -14.68 -7.73 9.43
C TYR A 179 -13.28 -7.37 8.93
N TYR A 180 -12.91 -6.11 9.08
CA TYR A 180 -11.66 -5.57 8.57
C TYR A 180 -10.93 -4.74 9.61
N ILE A 181 -9.61 -4.81 9.59
CA ILE A 181 -8.70 -3.95 10.35
C ILE A 181 -7.81 -3.17 9.38
N CYS A 182 -7.55 -1.90 9.69
CA CYS A 182 -6.64 -1.10 8.90
C CYS A 182 -5.82 -0.17 9.79
N PHE A 183 -4.50 -0.31 9.72
CA PHE A 183 -3.57 0.69 10.24
C PHE A 183 -3.34 1.75 9.18
N ILE A 184 -3.38 3.01 9.59
CA ILE A 184 -3.17 4.17 8.74
C ILE A 184 -2.17 5.14 9.37
N GLY A 185 -1.49 5.92 8.53
CA GLY A 185 -0.57 6.96 8.95
C GLY A 185 -0.99 8.34 8.43
N TRP A 186 -0.78 9.38 9.23
CA TRP A 186 -0.88 10.76 8.78
C TRP A 186 0.50 11.23 8.36
N HIS A 187 0.74 11.37 7.05
CA HIS A 187 2.04 11.82 6.56
C HIS A 187 2.37 13.24 7.05
N MET A 188 3.55 13.45 7.63
CA MET A 188 3.86 14.70 8.33
C MET A 188 3.88 15.97 7.48
N LYS A 189 4.10 15.86 6.16
CA LYS A 189 4.02 17.01 5.23
C LYS A 189 2.58 17.42 4.91
N GLN A 190 1.60 16.59 5.26
CA GLN A 190 0.20 16.84 5.00
C GLN A 190 -0.35 17.81 6.05
N PRO A 191 -0.93 18.96 5.65
CA PRO A 191 -1.31 20.01 6.57
C PRO A 191 -2.54 19.66 7.43
N ALA A 192 -3.46 18.85 6.90
CA ALA A 192 -4.68 18.42 7.56
C ALA A 192 -5.01 16.98 7.19
N TYR A 193 -5.67 16.25 8.09
CA TYR A 193 -5.97 14.83 7.90
C TYR A 193 -7.44 14.54 8.02
N THR A 194 -7.99 13.91 6.98
CA THR A 194 -9.26 13.19 7.02
C THR A 194 -9.07 11.88 6.29
N ALA A 195 -9.84 10.87 6.68
CA ALA A 195 -9.84 9.57 6.03
C ALA A 195 -11.26 9.03 5.95
N SER A 196 -11.56 8.28 4.90
CA SER A 196 -12.83 7.57 4.74
C SER A 196 -12.58 6.13 4.31
N ILE A 197 -13.40 5.23 4.84
CA ILE A 197 -13.51 3.85 4.37
C ILE A 197 -14.31 3.87 3.07
N TYR A 198 -13.85 3.11 2.08
CA TYR A 198 -14.51 2.87 0.81
C TYR A 198 -14.70 1.36 0.64
N ALA A 199 -15.95 0.93 0.46
CA ALA A 199 -16.30 -0.45 0.11
C ALA A 199 -16.94 -0.44 -1.28
N GLU A 200 -16.34 -1.17 -2.22
CA GLU A 200 -16.80 -1.31 -3.59
C GLU A 200 -17.12 -2.78 -3.84
N ASP A 201 -18.29 -3.08 -4.40
CA ASP A 201 -18.63 -4.42 -4.89
C ASP A 201 -18.17 -4.64 -6.34
N VAL A 202 -18.38 -5.85 -6.86
CA VAL A 202 -18.06 -6.17 -8.27
C VAL A 202 -18.93 -5.42 -9.27
N ALA A 203 -20.15 -5.02 -8.89
CA ALA A 203 -21.09 -4.25 -9.70
C ALA A 203 -20.67 -2.77 -9.82
N GLY A 204 -19.70 -2.36 -9.00
CA GLY A 204 -19.18 -1.02 -8.86
C GLY A 204 -19.97 -0.16 -7.86
N ASN A 205 -20.98 -0.67 -7.14
CA ASN A 205 -21.65 0.06 -6.06
C ASN A 205 -20.63 0.44 -5.00
N LEU A 206 -20.73 1.67 -4.49
CA LEU A 206 -19.71 2.26 -3.64
C LEU A 206 -20.34 2.88 -2.41
N SER A 207 -19.92 2.41 -1.24
CA SER A 207 -20.19 3.05 0.03
C SER A 207 -18.95 3.76 0.56
N MET A 208 -19.18 4.91 1.21
CA MET A 208 -18.14 5.69 1.86
C MET A 208 -18.56 6.04 3.29
N LEU A 209 -17.68 5.79 4.26
CA LEU A 209 -17.88 6.18 5.65
C LEU A 209 -16.65 6.93 6.19
N PRO A 210 -16.77 8.21 6.59
CA PRO A 210 -15.67 8.95 7.21
C PRO A 210 -15.18 8.30 8.51
N VAL A 211 -13.87 8.29 8.71
CA VAL A 211 -13.24 7.85 9.96
C VAL A 211 -12.99 9.05 10.85
N GLY A 212 -13.76 9.15 11.93
CA GLY A 212 -13.82 10.33 12.82
C GLY A 212 -12.69 10.42 13.85
N PHE A 213 -11.42 10.29 13.44
CA PHE A 213 -10.30 10.51 14.37
C PHE A 213 -10.29 11.96 14.87
N LYS A 214 -10.01 12.16 16.17
CA LYS A 214 -9.56 13.48 16.62
C LYS A 214 -8.18 13.75 16.03
N THR A 215 -8.05 14.81 15.24
CA THR A 215 -6.75 15.22 14.70
C THR A 215 -6.01 16.09 15.70
N VAL A 216 -4.71 15.84 15.85
CA VAL A 216 -3.81 16.63 16.70
C VAL A 216 -2.66 17.11 15.84
N ASP A 217 -2.68 18.39 15.47
CA ASP A 217 -1.58 19.01 14.75
C ASP A 217 -0.31 19.09 15.63
N PHE A 218 0.85 19.06 14.98
CA PHE A 218 2.13 19.12 15.65
C PHE A 218 3.16 19.83 14.78
N LYS A 219 3.88 20.78 15.37
CA LYS A 219 4.98 21.50 14.70
C LYS A 219 6.31 20.88 15.10
N TYR A 220 7.04 20.39 14.11
CA TYR A 220 8.33 19.75 14.34
C TYR A 220 9.45 20.80 14.50
N PRO A 221 10.37 20.60 15.47
CA PRO A 221 11.46 21.52 15.68
C PRO A 221 12.48 21.46 14.54
N VAL A 222 13.14 22.59 14.29
CA VAL A 222 14.32 22.68 13.44
C VAL A 222 15.56 22.50 14.30
N GLY A 223 16.57 21.77 13.81
CA GLY A 223 17.85 21.67 14.49
C GLY A 223 19.02 21.55 13.53
N LYS A 224 20.16 22.04 14.00
CA LYS A 224 21.43 22.04 13.29
C LYS A 224 22.15 20.70 13.44
N VAL A 225 22.75 20.22 12.36
CA VAL A 225 23.68 19.10 12.34
C VAL A 225 24.98 19.59 11.75
N ASP A 226 26.00 19.76 12.59
CA ASP A 226 27.34 20.16 12.16
C ASP A 226 28.16 18.92 11.79
N LEU A 227 28.60 18.87 10.53
CA LEU A 227 29.47 17.83 10.00
C LEU A 227 30.90 18.36 10.00
N ASP A 228 31.81 17.60 10.61
CA ASP A 228 33.21 17.95 10.74
C ASP A 228 34.10 17.21 9.72
N LYS A 229 35.41 17.47 9.78
CA LYS A 229 36.40 16.79 8.92
C LYS A 229 36.50 15.30 9.22
N THR A 230 36.13 14.87 10.43
CA THR A 230 36.07 13.45 10.81
C THR A 230 34.99 12.74 10.02
N TYR A 231 33.79 13.33 9.93
CA TYR A 231 32.70 12.83 9.10
C TYR A 231 33.14 12.71 7.63
N GLU A 232 33.75 13.75 7.06
CA GLU A 232 34.25 13.70 5.68
C GLU A 232 35.23 12.54 5.47
N LYS A 233 36.25 12.43 6.34
CA LYS A 233 37.27 11.38 6.26
C LYS A 233 36.66 9.98 6.36
N ASP A 234 35.77 9.78 7.32
CA ASP A 234 35.12 8.50 7.55
C ASP A 234 34.25 8.08 6.35
N LYS A 235 33.48 9.01 5.78
CA LYS A 235 32.57 8.72 4.65
C LYS A 235 33.32 8.50 3.34
N THR A 236 34.36 9.29 3.09
CA THR A 236 35.26 9.07 1.94
C THR A 236 35.87 7.66 1.99
N LYS A 237 36.30 7.21 3.17
CA LYS A 237 36.83 5.86 3.37
C LYS A 237 35.76 4.78 3.19
N GLU A 238 34.59 4.96 3.79
CA GLU A 238 33.47 4.01 3.68
C GLU A 238 33.04 3.79 2.22
N LEU A 239 33.01 4.87 1.44
CA LEU A 239 32.59 4.86 0.04
C LEU A 239 33.72 4.53 -0.95
N GLY A 240 34.96 4.36 -0.48
CA GLY A 240 36.11 4.07 -1.33
C GLY A 240 36.50 5.23 -2.27
N LEU A 241 36.17 6.47 -1.91
CA LEU A 241 36.47 7.65 -2.72
C LEU A 241 37.96 8.02 -2.58
N SER A 242 38.65 8.26 -3.70
CA SER A 242 40.07 8.67 -3.71
C SER A 242 40.22 10.20 -3.59
N GLU A 243 41.42 10.68 -3.22
CA GLU A 243 41.71 12.12 -3.18
C GLU A 243 41.49 12.80 -4.53
N THR A 244 41.74 12.11 -5.64
CA THR A 244 41.50 12.60 -7.00
C THR A 244 40.00 12.83 -7.27
N ASN A 245 39.11 12.02 -6.70
CA ASN A 245 37.66 12.20 -6.83
C ASN A 245 37.15 13.46 -6.10
N LEU A 246 37.93 14.01 -5.17
CA LEU A 246 37.52 15.05 -4.23
C LEU A 246 38.25 16.38 -4.43
N GLN A 247 39.15 16.48 -5.40
CA GLN A 247 39.91 17.70 -5.67
C GLN A 247 39.06 18.74 -6.42
N GLY A 248 38.98 19.97 -5.88
CA GLY A 248 38.30 21.10 -6.54
C GLY A 248 36.77 21.03 -6.57
N VAL A 249 36.17 20.06 -5.88
CA VAL A 249 34.71 19.83 -5.85
C VAL A 249 34.14 20.00 -4.46
N ASP A 250 32.82 20.19 -4.40
CA ASP A 250 32.06 20.15 -3.16
C ASP A 250 31.98 18.71 -2.65
N LYS A 251 32.90 18.35 -1.74
CA LYS A 251 33.07 16.99 -1.21
C LYS A 251 31.79 16.45 -0.57
N TYR A 252 31.04 17.32 0.11
CA TYR A 252 29.78 16.93 0.72
C TYR A 252 28.78 16.48 -0.36
N LYS A 253 28.65 17.22 -1.46
CA LYS A 253 27.76 16.83 -2.56
C LYS A 253 28.18 15.50 -3.20
N VAL A 254 29.48 15.27 -3.40
CA VAL A 254 29.99 13.99 -3.94
C VAL A 254 29.61 12.82 -3.04
N ILE A 255 29.85 12.95 -1.72
CA ILE A 255 29.47 11.93 -0.73
C ILE A 255 27.97 11.64 -0.81
N GLN A 256 27.13 12.68 -0.89
CA GLN A 256 25.67 12.48 -0.94
C GLN A 256 25.19 11.88 -2.26
N GLN A 257 25.84 12.21 -3.38
CA GLN A 257 25.54 11.60 -4.68
C GLN A 257 25.89 10.12 -4.68
N GLU A 258 27.05 9.76 -4.13
CA GLU A 258 27.49 8.36 -4.05
C GLU A 258 26.59 7.55 -3.11
N LEU A 259 26.23 8.10 -1.95
CA LEU A 259 25.24 7.48 -1.06
C LEU A 259 23.88 7.31 -1.76
N ALA A 260 23.44 8.29 -2.54
CA ALA A 260 22.21 8.15 -3.31
C ALA A 260 22.32 7.02 -4.37
N ALA A 261 23.44 6.95 -5.08
CA ALA A 261 23.71 5.92 -6.09
C ALA A 261 23.73 4.49 -5.51
N GLN A 262 24.12 4.34 -4.24
CA GLN A 262 24.12 3.06 -3.53
C GLN A 262 22.77 2.70 -2.88
N SER A 263 21.71 3.47 -3.13
CA SER A 263 20.36 3.12 -2.68
C SER A 263 19.80 1.99 -3.54
N LYS A 264 19.50 0.84 -2.92
CA LYS A 264 19.00 -0.35 -3.61
C LYS A 264 17.48 -0.39 -3.72
N VAL A 265 16.78 0.17 -2.73
CA VAL A 265 15.31 0.12 -2.65
C VAL A 265 14.73 1.43 -2.16
N ASN A 266 13.55 1.78 -2.69
CA ASN A 266 12.70 2.80 -2.11
C ASN A 266 11.88 2.17 -0.98
N ILE A 267 12.19 2.50 0.28
CA ILE A 267 11.56 1.85 1.43
C ILE A 267 10.05 2.13 1.52
N SER A 268 9.57 3.33 1.15
CA SER A 268 8.12 3.61 1.12
C SER A 268 7.37 2.75 0.10
N GLN A 269 7.98 2.47 -1.05
CA GLN A 269 7.41 1.56 -2.04
C GLN A 269 7.48 0.11 -1.56
N LEU A 270 8.62 -0.32 -1.03
CA LEU A 270 8.82 -1.67 -0.50
C LEU A 270 7.84 -2.03 0.63
N THR A 271 7.50 -1.05 1.47
CA THR A 271 6.59 -1.20 2.62
C THR A 271 5.14 -0.89 2.26
N SER A 272 4.79 -0.89 0.97
CA SER A 272 3.40 -0.85 0.55
C SER A 272 2.75 -2.21 0.84
N LEU A 273 1.62 -2.20 1.55
CA LEU A 273 0.94 -3.42 1.95
C LEU A 273 0.23 -4.06 0.75
N HIS A 274 0.36 -5.39 0.65
CA HIS A 274 -0.51 -6.21 -0.17
C HIS A 274 -1.47 -6.99 0.76
N PRO A 275 -2.79 -6.96 0.51
CA PRO A 275 -3.78 -7.78 1.22
C PRO A 275 -3.36 -9.25 1.32
N LYS A 276 -3.33 -9.79 2.55
CA LYS A 276 -3.13 -11.21 2.85
C LYS A 276 -4.50 -11.81 3.26
N GLY A 277 -4.57 -13.13 3.43
CA GLY A 277 -5.79 -13.81 3.90
C GLY A 277 -6.23 -13.38 5.31
N ILE A 278 -7.30 -13.98 5.83
CA ILE A 278 -7.86 -13.63 7.15
C ILE A 278 -6.80 -13.77 8.25
N ILE A 279 -6.68 -12.73 9.08
CA ILE A 279 -5.80 -12.73 10.24
C ILE A 279 -6.61 -13.07 11.50
N GLU A 280 -6.43 -14.30 11.97
CA GLU A 280 -7.11 -14.86 13.15
C GLU A 280 -6.49 -14.39 14.48
N GLY A 281 -5.22 -13.99 14.47
CA GLY A 281 -4.51 -13.51 15.66
C GLY A 281 -3.51 -12.42 15.32
N PHE A 282 -3.52 -11.34 16.10
CA PHE A 282 -2.52 -10.28 16.02
C PHE A 282 -2.24 -9.76 17.43
N THR A 283 -0.98 -9.85 17.85
CA THR A 283 -0.51 -9.27 19.11
C THR A 283 0.69 -8.40 18.79
N LEU A 284 0.69 -7.19 19.33
CA LEU A 284 1.77 -6.24 19.13
C LEU A 284 2.24 -5.68 20.47
N LYS A 285 3.53 -5.84 20.75
CA LYS A 285 4.21 -5.21 21.86
C LYS A 285 4.83 -3.90 21.41
N ALA A 286 5.02 -2.97 22.36
CA ALA A 286 5.86 -1.81 22.10
C ALA A 286 7.27 -2.26 21.68
N PHE A 287 7.81 -1.57 20.68
CA PHE A 287 9.14 -1.89 20.18
C PHE A 287 10.19 -1.42 21.18
N LYS A 288 11.20 -2.26 21.35
CA LYS A 288 12.36 -2.03 22.20
C LYS A 288 13.60 -2.56 21.48
N PRO A 289 14.10 -1.82 20.48
CA PRO A 289 15.17 -2.30 19.63
C PRO A 289 16.54 -2.35 20.32
N LEU A 290 16.72 -1.64 21.44
CA LEU A 290 17.90 -1.66 22.30
C LEU A 290 17.49 -1.95 23.75
N LEU A 291 18.42 -2.48 24.55
CA LEU A 291 18.17 -2.78 25.97
C LEU A 291 17.84 -1.52 26.79
N LYS A 292 18.52 -0.41 26.47
CA LYS A 292 18.29 0.92 27.04
C LYS A 292 17.79 1.85 25.93
N LEU A 293 16.59 2.40 26.09
CA LEU A 293 16.03 3.36 25.15
C LEU A 293 16.36 4.77 25.62
N ARG A 294 17.30 5.43 24.94
CA ARG A 294 17.59 6.84 25.13
C ARG A 294 17.58 7.54 23.78
N GLY A 295 16.50 8.27 23.50
CA GLY A 295 16.39 9.06 22.27
C GLY A 295 17.40 10.21 22.25
N THR A 296 18.08 10.39 21.13
CA THR A 296 18.98 11.52 20.86
C THR A 296 18.38 12.49 19.85
N SER A 297 17.53 11.99 18.95
CA SER A 297 16.88 12.80 17.92
C SER A 297 15.49 12.25 17.59
N ALA A 298 14.46 13.07 17.79
CA ALA A 298 13.06 12.70 17.63
C ALA A 298 12.62 12.60 16.16
N PHE A 299 11.49 11.91 15.93
CA PHE A 299 10.85 11.85 14.62
C PHE A 299 10.42 13.23 14.12
N GLY A 300 10.48 13.41 12.81
CA GLY A 300 10.00 14.59 12.09
C GLY A 300 10.84 15.86 12.31
N LYS A 301 11.87 15.83 13.16
CA LYS A 301 12.81 16.94 13.33
C LYS A 301 13.37 17.37 11.97
N ILE A 302 13.27 18.66 11.67
CA ILE A 302 13.83 19.26 10.47
C ILE A 302 15.32 19.49 10.75
N ARG A 303 16.18 18.84 9.96
CA ARG A 303 17.64 18.84 10.11
C ARG A 303 18.27 19.73 9.05
N GLU A 304 18.96 20.75 9.49
CA GLU A 304 19.80 21.58 8.63
C GLU A 304 21.24 21.11 8.79
N TYR A 305 21.82 20.55 7.72
CA TYR A 305 23.19 20.06 7.73
C TYR A 305 24.13 21.17 7.33
N PHE A 306 25.15 21.39 8.15
CA PHE A 306 26.21 22.34 7.90
C PHE A 306 27.53 21.59 7.76
N PHE A 307 28.35 22.01 6.80
CA PHE A 307 29.72 21.54 6.64
C PHE A 307 30.63 22.76 6.60
N GLU A 308 31.62 22.80 7.48
CA GLU A 308 32.51 23.95 7.67
C GLU A 308 31.77 25.29 7.82
N GLY A 309 30.63 25.28 8.53
CA GLY A 309 29.82 26.48 8.80
C GLY A 309 28.86 26.89 7.68
N VAL A 310 28.86 26.21 6.53
CA VAL A 310 27.97 26.50 5.40
C VAL A 310 26.80 25.51 5.36
N LYS A 311 25.56 25.98 5.27
CA LYS A 311 24.35 25.14 5.14
C LYS A 311 24.41 24.40 3.80
N GLN A 312 24.35 23.08 3.86
CA GLN A 312 24.46 22.21 2.69
C GLN A 312 23.12 21.66 2.22
N LYS A 313 22.29 21.19 3.17
CA LYS A 313 20.95 20.67 2.87
C LYS A 313 20.03 20.80 4.07
N GLU A 314 18.76 20.63 3.78
CA GLU A 314 17.72 20.38 4.78
C GLU A 314 17.12 19.00 4.54
N SER A 315 16.89 18.23 5.60
CA SER A 315 16.15 16.97 5.52
C SER A 315 15.25 16.79 6.72
N VAL A 316 14.23 15.96 6.57
CA VAL A 316 13.37 15.58 7.67
C VAL A 316 13.83 14.26 8.26
N HIS A 317 13.80 14.14 9.58
CA HIS A 317 14.18 12.91 10.26
C HIS A 317 13.03 11.89 10.24
N MET A 318 13.15 10.84 9.43
CA MET A 318 12.07 9.86 9.18
C MET A 318 12.07 8.68 10.16
N GLY A 319 12.57 8.89 11.38
CA GLY A 319 12.65 7.87 12.42
C GLY A 319 13.07 8.52 13.75
N VAL A 320 13.56 7.71 14.68
CA VAL A 320 14.16 8.18 15.93
C VAL A 320 15.59 7.65 16.02
N ASP A 321 16.51 8.49 16.49
CA ASP A 321 17.88 8.07 16.76
C ASP A 321 17.96 7.70 18.24
N LEU A 322 18.45 6.49 18.49
CA LEU A 322 18.61 5.92 19.82
C LEU A 322 20.09 5.80 20.13
N ALA A 323 20.51 6.34 21.27
CA ALA A 323 21.88 6.19 21.75
C ALA A 323 22.19 4.72 22.00
N SER A 324 23.33 4.28 21.49
CA SER A 324 23.90 2.96 21.71
C SER A 324 25.29 3.09 22.32
N GLU A 325 25.72 2.04 23.03
CA GLU A 325 27.14 1.81 23.21
C GLU A 325 27.73 1.34 21.85
N PRO A 326 29.03 1.55 21.59
CA PRO A 326 29.61 1.12 20.31
C PRO A 326 29.36 -0.37 20.05
N LYS A 327 28.81 -0.67 18.87
CA LYS A 327 28.45 -2.05 18.46
C LYS A 327 27.45 -2.74 19.40
N ASP A 328 26.45 -2.01 19.90
CA ASP A 328 25.37 -2.61 20.69
C ASP A 328 24.51 -3.56 19.84
N SER A 329 23.91 -4.55 20.48
CA SER A 329 23.02 -5.51 19.81
C SER A 329 21.63 -4.93 19.60
N VAL A 330 21.10 -5.09 18.39
CA VAL A 330 19.75 -4.66 18.00
C VAL A 330 18.82 -5.86 17.99
N TYR A 331 17.62 -5.70 18.55
CA TYR A 331 16.63 -6.77 18.69
C TYR A 331 15.30 -6.42 18.03
N THR A 332 14.54 -7.43 17.61
CA THR A 332 13.10 -7.25 17.29
C THR A 332 12.24 -7.55 18.51
N SER A 333 11.13 -6.83 18.68
CA SER A 333 10.19 -7.03 19.80
C SER A 333 8.92 -7.77 19.40
N ASN A 334 8.69 -7.91 18.10
CA ASN A 334 7.53 -8.57 17.53
C ASN A 334 7.99 -9.54 16.45
N GLU A 335 7.18 -10.57 16.23
CA GLU A 335 7.36 -11.48 15.11
C GLU A 335 7.27 -10.71 13.79
N GLY A 336 7.98 -11.16 12.77
CA GLY A 336 7.87 -10.59 11.43
C GLY A 336 8.75 -11.31 10.42
N VAL A 337 8.65 -10.86 9.17
CA VAL A 337 9.46 -11.37 8.05
C VAL A 337 10.38 -10.27 7.55
N VAL A 338 11.66 -10.57 7.41
CA VAL A 338 12.65 -9.63 6.88
C VAL A 338 12.39 -9.42 5.39
N ILE A 339 12.06 -8.19 4.99
CA ILE A 339 11.78 -7.83 3.59
C ILE A 339 12.94 -7.08 2.93
N PHE A 340 13.91 -6.60 3.72
CA PHE A 340 15.16 -6.05 3.22
C PHE A 340 16.28 -6.28 4.23
N SER A 341 17.46 -6.62 3.72
CA SER A 341 18.70 -6.73 4.49
C SER A 341 19.87 -6.37 3.58
N GLY A 342 20.60 -5.29 3.92
CA GLY A 342 21.79 -4.88 3.20
C GLY A 342 22.03 -3.37 3.24
N TYR A 343 23.06 -2.92 2.51
CA TYR A 343 23.37 -1.49 2.38
C TYR A 343 22.34 -0.78 1.50
N ASN A 344 21.79 0.34 1.99
CA ASN A 344 20.80 1.16 1.28
C ASN A 344 21.12 2.66 1.34
N GLY A 345 22.20 3.05 0.67
CA GLY A 345 22.59 4.44 0.51
C GLY A 345 22.69 5.21 1.84
N GLY A 346 21.91 6.29 1.96
CA GLY A 346 21.93 7.14 3.15
C GLY A 346 21.54 6.45 4.46
N TYR A 347 20.84 5.32 4.41
CA TYR A 347 20.52 4.51 5.60
C TYR A 347 21.67 3.57 6.01
N GLY A 348 22.69 3.39 5.18
CA GLY A 348 23.78 2.44 5.44
C GLY A 348 23.29 1.00 5.45
N ASN A 349 23.95 0.13 6.22
CA ASN A 349 23.48 -1.23 6.44
C ASN A 349 22.17 -1.19 7.22
N THR A 350 21.14 -1.79 6.63
CA THR A 350 19.76 -1.67 7.08
C THR A 350 19.04 -3.00 7.03
N ALA A 351 18.21 -3.26 8.05
CA ALA A 351 17.18 -4.28 8.02
C ALA A 351 15.79 -3.63 7.99
N VAL A 352 14.87 -4.20 7.20
CA VAL A 352 13.44 -3.83 7.21
C VAL A 352 12.61 -5.08 7.47
N ILE A 353 11.67 -5.02 8.42
CA ILE A 353 10.87 -6.16 8.87
C ILE A 353 9.39 -5.84 8.73
N ASP A 354 8.63 -6.73 8.07
CA ASP A 354 7.16 -6.74 7.98
C ASP A 354 6.60 -7.47 9.20
N HIS A 355 5.84 -6.77 10.05
CA HIS A 355 5.17 -7.32 11.22
C HIS A 355 3.70 -7.69 10.97
N GLY A 356 3.27 -7.65 9.71
CA GLY A 356 1.88 -7.84 9.32
C GLY A 356 1.05 -6.56 9.46
N LEU A 357 -0.17 -6.60 8.91
CA LEU A 357 -1.14 -5.50 8.93
C LEU A 357 -0.61 -4.15 8.40
N GLY A 358 0.46 -4.20 7.59
CA GLY A 358 1.08 -3.02 7.02
C GLY A 358 1.99 -2.26 7.98
N ILE A 359 2.41 -2.88 9.08
CA ILE A 359 3.36 -2.30 10.05
C ILE A 359 4.75 -2.80 9.71
N TYR A 360 5.67 -1.86 9.51
CA TYR A 360 7.05 -2.17 9.18
C TYR A 360 8.01 -1.41 10.09
N THR A 361 9.13 -2.03 10.42
CA THR A 361 10.22 -1.38 11.15
C THR A 361 11.48 -1.31 10.29
N ILE A 362 12.26 -0.26 10.49
CA ILE A 362 13.58 -0.06 9.87
C ILE A 362 14.63 0.05 10.98
N TYR A 363 15.75 -0.62 10.78
CA TYR A 363 16.93 -0.58 11.65
C TYR A 363 18.15 -0.22 10.80
N SER A 364 18.68 1.00 10.95
CA SER A 364 19.68 1.57 10.04
C SER A 364 20.97 2.00 10.74
N HIS A 365 21.94 2.42 9.93
CA HIS A 365 23.31 2.79 10.33
C HIS A 365 24.11 1.65 10.97
N CYS A 366 23.66 0.41 10.85
CA CYS A 366 24.29 -0.74 11.49
C CYS A 366 25.70 -0.99 10.96
N THR A 367 26.58 -1.60 11.76
CA THR A 367 27.85 -2.13 11.23
C THR A 367 27.62 -3.48 10.56
N GLU A 368 26.69 -4.27 11.09
CA GLU A 368 26.38 -5.63 10.63
C GLU A 368 24.88 -5.89 10.71
N ILE A 369 24.32 -6.58 9.70
CA ILE A 369 22.96 -7.12 9.72
C ILE A 369 23.06 -8.63 9.85
N LEU A 370 22.39 -9.20 10.85
CA LEU A 370 22.49 -10.61 11.24
C LEU A 370 21.38 -11.48 10.64
N VAL A 371 20.46 -10.87 9.90
CA VAL A 371 19.29 -11.52 9.31
C VAL A 371 19.26 -11.37 7.79
N LYS A 372 18.57 -12.30 7.12
CA LYS A 372 18.48 -12.35 5.65
C LYS A 372 17.05 -12.12 5.17
N VAL A 373 16.89 -11.61 3.94
CA VAL A 373 15.57 -11.44 3.32
C VAL A 373 14.83 -12.79 3.28
N GLY A 374 13.55 -12.77 3.63
CA GLY A 374 12.68 -13.95 3.75
C GLY A 374 12.76 -14.66 5.10
N GLN A 375 13.71 -14.30 5.97
CA GLN A 375 13.81 -14.88 7.31
C GLN A 375 12.65 -14.42 8.19
N THR A 376 11.95 -15.36 8.82
CA THR A 376 11.06 -15.08 9.96
C THR A 376 11.90 -14.82 11.21
N VAL A 377 11.58 -13.74 11.91
CA VAL A 377 12.19 -13.38 13.20
C VAL A 377 11.13 -13.41 14.29
N HIS A 378 11.54 -13.71 15.52
CA HIS A 378 10.69 -13.80 16.69
C HIS A 378 11.08 -12.75 17.75
N PRO A 379 10.18 -12.41 18.67
CA PRO A 379 10.49 -11.48 19.75
C PRO A 379 11.76 -11.88 20.53
N GLY A 380 12.71 -10.97 20.64
CA GLY A 380 13.99 -11.19 21.32
C GLY A 380 15.13 -11.64 20.40
N ASP A 381 14.86 -11.95 19.14
CA ASP A 381 15.92 -12.26 18.18
C ASP A 381 16.83 -11.05 17.97
N LYS A 382 18.14 -11.32 17.95
CA LYS A 382 19.16 -10.34 17.60
C LYS A 382 19.22 -10.22 16.07
N ILE A 383 19.03 -9.02 15.55
CA ILE A 383 18.84 -8.78 14.11
C ILE A 383 19.97 -7.98 13.47
N ALA A 384 20.70 -7.19 14.24
CA ALA A 384 21.78 -6.34 13.74
C ALA A 384 22.71 -5.90 14.90
N ILE A 385 23.80 -5.24 14.53
CA ILE A 385 24.74 -4.58 15.44
C ILE A 385 24.82 -3.10 15.05
N THR A 386 24.67 -2.18 16.02
CA THR A 386 24.71 -0.74 15.75
C THR A 386 26.03 -0.30 15.15
N GLY A 387 26.05 0.90 14.58
CA GLY A 387 27.22 1.40 13.90
C GLY A 387 27.05 2.81 13.41
N LYS A 388 27.84 3.15 12.38
CA LYS A 388 27.88 4.48 11.78
C LYS A 388 27.88 4.47 10.24
N THR A 389 27.32 3.44 9.60
CA THR A 389 27.26 3.37 8.13
C THR A 389 26.22 4.33 7.56
N GLY A 390 26.36 4.74 6.29
CA GLY A 390 25.44 5.70 5.64
C GLY A 390 25.57 7.13 6.18
N VAL A 391 24.48 7.89 6.28
CA VAL A 391 24.50 9.27 6.83
C VAL A 391 24.40 9.24 8.36
N ALA A 392 25.51 8.91 9.01
CA ALA A 392 25.64 8.88 10.46
C ALA A 392 26.94 9.59 10.91
N SER A 393 26.84 10.47 11.90
CA SER A 393 27.99 11.19 12.48
C SER A 393 28.63 10.50 13.69
N GLY A 394 28.03 9.41 14.17
CA GLY A 394 28.52 8.61 15.30
C GLY A 394 27.75 7.29 15.43
N ASP A 395 28.16 6.42 16.35
CA ASP A 395 27.45 5.17 16.62
C ASP A 395 26.09 5.46 17.26
N HIS A 396 25.03 5.06 16.58
CA HIS A 396 23.65 5.10 17.06
C HIS A 396 22.80 4.13 16.26
N LEU A 397 21.60 3.83 16.76
CA LEU A 397 20.57 3.15 15.97
C LEU A 397 19.57 4.18 15.45
N HIS A 398 19.41 4.24 14.13
CA HIS A 398 18.23 4.87 13.53
C HIS A 398 17.09 3.85 13.45
N PHE A 399 15.99 4.13 14.14
CA PHE A 399 14.80 3.29 14.19
C PHE A 399 13.60 3.98 13.55
N GLY A 400 13.09 3.42 12.46
CA GLY A 400 11.92 3.92 11.73
C GLY A 400 10.72 3.00 11.88
N VAL A 401 9.50 3.56 11.86
CA VAL A 401 8.26 2.81 11.69
C VAL A 401 7.50 3.33 10.48
N LEU A 402 6.96 2.41 9.70
CA LEU A 402 6.11 2.72 8.55
C LEU A 402 4.78 2.00 8.68
N VAL A 403 3.73 2.71 8.29
CA VAL A 403 2.38 2.17 8.13
C VAL A 403 2.00 2.27 6.66
N GLN A 404 1.98 1.14 5.97
CA GLN A 404 1.65 1.01 4.54
C GLN A 404 2.40 2.00 3.64
N GLY A 405 3.71 2.14 3.83
CA GLY A 405 4.57 3.04 3.06
C GLY A 405 4.68 4.47 3.59
N VAL A 406 3.90 4.82 4.61
CA VAL A 406 3.96 6.14 5.28
C VAL A 406 4.87 6.04 6.50
N TYR A 407 5.96 6.81 6.52
CA TYR A 407 6.75 7.00 7.73
C TYR A 407 5.91 7.70 8.80
N VAL A 408 5.90 7.11 9.99
CA VAL A 408 5.12 7.57 11.13
C VAL A 408 6.03 7.72 12.35
N ASN A 409 5.51 8.39 13.38
CA ASN A 409 6.25 8.70 14.60
C ASN A 409 6.63 7.43 15.34
N SER A 410 7.89 7.01 15.22
CA SER A 410 8.45 5.83 15.89
C SER A 410 8.26 5.87 17.42
N GLU A 411 8.22 7.06 18.04
CA GLU A 411 8.06 7.20 19.49
C GLU A 411 6.69 6.73 20.00
N GLU A 412 5.66 6.77 19.15
CA GLU A 412 4.35 6.16 19.44
C GLU A 412 4.49 4.64 19.62
N TRP A 413 5.28 4.02 18.73
CA TRP A 413 5.47 2.57 18.68
C TRP A 413 6.47 2.05 19.71
N LEU A 414 7.36 2.91 20.21
CA LEU A 414 8.23 2.62 21.36
C LEU A 414 7.50 2.74 22.71
N ASN A 415 6.30 3.33 22.75
CA ASN A 415 5.59 3.64 23.98
C ASN A 415 4.52 2.58 24.32
N PRO A 416 4.68 1.78 25.40
CA PRO A 416 3.70 0.78 25.81
C PRO A 416 2.30 1.34 26.08
N TYR A 417 2.20 2.54 26.65
CA TYR A 417 0.91 3.18 26.92
C TYR A 417 0.19 3.55 25.62
N TRP A 418 0.93 4.04 24.62
CA TRP A 418 0.34 4.36 23.32
C TRP A 418 -0.17 3.08 22.63
N ILE A 419 0.63 2.01 22.62
CA ILE A 419 0.22 0.70 22.07
C ILE A 419 -1.03 0.17 22.78
N GLN A 420 -1.06 0.25 24.11
CA GLN A 420 -2.21 -0.19 24.89
C GLN A 420 -3.47 0.60 24.53
N THR A 421 -3.37 1.94 24.46
CA THR A 421 -4.54 2.83 24.32
C THR A 421 -5.02 3.01 22.89
N ASN A 422 -4.12 2.96 21.90
CA ASN A 422 -4.45 3.22 20.50
C ASN A 422 -4.57 1.94 19.68
N VAL A 423 -3.98 0.82 20.10
CA VAL A 423 -4.00 -0.44 19.35
C VAL A 423 -4.73 -1.55 20.12
N THR A 424 -4.22 -1.94 21.29
CA THR A 424 -4.72 -3.12 22.01
C THR A 424 -6.17 -2.93 22.44
N LYS A 425 -6.50 -1.81 23.12
CA LYS A 425 -7.88 -1.51 23.54
C LYS A 425 -8.86 -1.40 22.37
N VAL A 426 -8.40 -0.89 21.22
CA VAL A 426 -9.23 -0.77 20.01
C VAL A 426 -9.58 -2.14 19.47
N ILE A 427 -8.59 -3.04 19.39
CA ILE A 427 -8.79 -4.43 19.00
C ILE A 427 -9.75 -5.14 19.96
N ASP A 428 -9.52 -5.03 21.26
CA ASP A 428 -10.35 -5.68 22.28
C ASP A 428 -11.80 -5.17 22.27
N GLN A 429 -11.99 -3.86 22.07
CA GLN A 429 -13.31 -3.26 21.94
C GLN A 429 -14.02 -3.76 20.68
N ALA A 430 -13.33 -3.81 19.53
CA ALA A 430 -13.93 -4.31 18.31
C ALA A 430 -14.34 -5.78 18.43
N LYS A 431 -13.49 -6.63 19.02
CA LYS A 431 -13.80 -8.06 19.26
C LYS A 431 -15.07 -8.27 20.08
N LYS A 432 -15.36 -7.38 21.05
CA LYS A 432 -16.60 -7.43 21.84
C LYS A 432 -17.85 -7.02 21.06
N LEU A 433 -17.68 -6.28 19.96
CA LEU A 433 -18.77 -5.76 19.13
C LEU A 433 -19.03 -6.61 17.87
N MET A 434 -18.10 -7.52 17.54
CA MET A 434 -18.29 -8.55 16.52
C MET A 434 -19.36 -9.54 17.01
N LYS A 435 -20.23 -9.97 16.10
CA LYS A 435 -21.39 -10.82 16.40
C LYS A 435 -21.30 -12.15 15.68
#